data_AF-A0A7K2NT51-F1
#
_entry.id   AF-A0A7K2NT51-F1
#
_cell.length_a   1.000
_cell.length_b   1.000
_cell.length_c   1.000
_cell.angle_alpha   90.00
_cell.angle_beta   90.00
_cell.angle_gamma   90.00
#
_symmetry.space_group_name_H-M   'P 1'
#
loop_
_entity.id
_entity.type
_entity.pdbx_description
1 polymer ?
#
loop_
_entity_poly.entity_id
_entity_poly.type
_entity_poly.pdbx_seq_one_letter_code
_entity_poly.pdbx_strand_id
1 'polypeptide(L)'
;MGKSRNARRGRAAAEAVVEDVDGGRAELVPDRDRPRAWTLLIDGAPQSHVDLDDPAYLSFEYQRRIGHVIDLAAPPGRPLRAVHL
;
A
#
# COMPACT_ATOMS: atom_id res chain seq x y z
N MET A 1 -29.40 -19.72 27.84
CA MET A 1 -27.93 -19.87 27.72
C MET A 1 -27.53 -19.71 26.25
N GLY A 2 -27.58 -18.49 25.71
CA GLY A 2 -27.33 -18.23 24.29
C GLY A 2 -25.84 -18.01 24.03
N LYS A 3 -25.18 -19.00 23.43
CA LYS A 3 -23.79 -18.86 22.96
C LYS A 3 -23.77 -17.94 21.74
N SER A 4 -23.55 -16.64 21.97
CA SER A 4 -23.13 -15.73 20.90
C SER A 4 -21.75 -16.18 20.42
N ARG A 5 -21.71 -16.80 19.24
CA ARG A 5 -20.46 -17.19 18.58
C ARG A 5 -19.78 -15.89 18.15
N ASN A 6 -18.83 -15.48 18.96
CA ASN A 6 -17.96 -14.32 18.79
C ASN A 6 -17.50 -14.22 17.32
N ALA A 7 -18.07 -13.27 16.58
CA ALA A 7 -17.67 -12.90 15.22
C ALA A 7 -16.32 -12.14 15.23
N ARG A 8 -15.36 -12.68 15.97
CA ARG A 8 -13.97 -12.20 16.07
C ARG A 8 -13.02 -13.31 15.64
N ARG A 9 -13.34 -13.96 14.52
CA ARG A 9 -12.30 -14.61 13.73
C ARG A 9 -11.55 -13.44 13.09
N GLY A 10 -10.58 -12.89 13.83
CA GLY A 10 -9.66 -11.89 13.29
C GLY A 10 -9.18 -12.38 11.95
N ARG A 11 -9.24 -11.52 10.92
CA ARG A 11 -8.64 -11.83 9.61
C ARG A 11 -7.28 -12.42 9.91
N ALA A 12 -7.02 -13.64 9.42
CA ALA A 12 -5.68 -14.21 9.48
C ALA A 12 -4.71 -13.13 9.01
N ALA A 13 -3.63 -12.90 9.77
CA ALA A 13 -2.61 -11.94 9.38
C ALA A 13 -2.23 -12.30 7.94
N ALA A 14 -2.31 -11.31 7.04
CA ALA A 14 -1.97 -11.56 5.65
C ALA A 14 -0.52 -12.06 5.61
N GLU A 15 -0.25 -13.10 4.83
CA GLU A 15 1.09 -13.67 4.72
C GLU A 15 1.87 -12.95 3.62
N ALA A 16 3.19 -12.89 3.77
CA ALA A 16 4.03 -12.33 2.72
C ALA A 16 3.90 -13.16 1.44
N VAL A 17 3.88 -12.48 0.30
CA VAL A 17 3.85 -13.12 -1.03
C VAL A 17 5.18 -12.85 -1.70
N VAL A 18 5.76 -13.88 -2.32
CA VAL A 18 7.07 -13.76 -2.98
C VAL A 18 7.00 -14.39 -4.35
N GLU A 19 7.41 -13.62 -5.36
CA GLU A 19 7.36 -14.03 -6.76
C GLU A 19 8.61 -13.52 -7.49
N ASP A 20 9.11 -14.28 -8.46
CA ASP A 20 10.13 -13.79 -9.39
C ASP A 20 9.43 -13.01 -10.52
N VAL A 21 9.88 -11.78 -10.77
CA VAL A 21 9.37 -10.91 -11.82
C VAL A 21 10.53 -10.45 -12.72
N ASP A 22 10.21 -9.84 -13.86
CA ASP A 22 11.23 -9.35 -14.81
C ASP A 22 12.26 -8.40 -14.18
N GLY A 23 11.86 -7.68 -13.12
CA GLY A 23 12.70 -6.73 -12.39
C GLY A 23 13.48 -7.30 -11.20
N GLY A 24 13.41 -8.61 -10.92
CA GLY A 24 14.08 -9.25 -9.78
C GLY A 24 13.11 -10.04 -8.90
N ARG A 25 13.55 -10.37 -7.67
CA ARG A 25 12.72 -11.06 -6.69
C ARG A 25 11.79 -10.07 -5.99
N ALA A 26 10.49 -10.18 -6.22
CA ALA A 26 9.48 -9.32 -5.60
C ALA A 26 8.92 -9.94 -4.32
N GLU A 27 8.86 -9.14 -3.25
CA GLU A 27 8.27 -9.53 -1.96
C GLU A 27 7.22 -8.50 -1.55
N LEU A 28 5.97 -8.94 -1.40
CA LEU A 28 4.90 -8.16 -0.78
C LEU A 28 4.84 -8.51 0.70
N VAL A 29 5.26 -7.57 1.54
CA VAL A 29 5.31 -7.74 3.00
C VAL A 29 4.13 -7.00 3.63
N PRO A 30 3.28 -7.68 4.43
CA PRO A 30 2.16 -7.06 5.12
C PRO A 30 2.66 -6.06 6.17
N ASP A 31 1.97 -4.93 6.31
CA ASP A 31 2.24 -3.96 7.36
C ASP A 31 1.64 -4.42 8.71
N ARG A 32 2.41 -4.28 9.79
CA ARG A 32 2.01 -4.72 11.14
C ARG A 32 1.03 -3.76 11.81
N ASP A 33 1.12 -2.48 11.51
CA ASP A 33 0.35 -1.41 12.13
C ASP A 33 -0.88 -1.03 11.27
N ARG A 34 -0.83 -1.31 9.96
CA ARG A 34 -1.92 -1.11 9.00
C ARG A 34 -2.33 -2.45 8.36
N PRO A 35 -3.38 -3.12 8.86
CA PRO A 35 -3.73 -4.50 8.47
C PRO A 35 -4.03 -4.73 6.98
N ARG A 36 -4.28 -3.65 6.23
CA ARG A 36 -4.59 -3.64 4.80
C ARG A 36 -3.51 -2.98 3.96
N ALA A 37 -2.38 -2.63 4.58
CA ALA A 37 -1.23 -2.07 3.89
C ALA A 37 -0.13 -3.10 3.64
N TRP A 38 0.65 -2.83 2.60
CA TRP A 38 1.69 -3.71 2.09
C TRP A 38 2.89 -2.88 1.65
N THR A 39 4.10 -3.41 1.88
CA THR A 39 5.35 -2.88 1.33
C THR A 39 5.85 -3.82 0.24
N LEU A 40 6.18 -3.28 -0.93
CA LEU A 40 6.86 -4.00 -2.00
C LEU A 40 8.37 -3.85 -1.82
N LEU A 41 9.07 -4.97 -1.77
CA LEU A 41 10.52 -5.04 -1.91
C LEU A 41 10.86 -5.69 -3.25
N ILE A 42 11.89 -5.20 -3.92
CA ILE A 42 12.53 -5.87 -5.07
C ILE A 42 13.98 -6.12 -4.67
N ASP A 43 14.42 -7.37 -4.71
CA ASP A 43 15.75 -7.81 -4.28
C ASP A 43 16.13 -7.29 -2.87
N GLY A 44 15.15 -7.29 -1.97
CA GLY A 44 15.29 -6.81 -0.59
C GLY A 44 15.28 -5.29 -0.42
N ALA A 45 15.25 -4.51 -1.52
CA ALA A 45 15.16 -3.06 -1.48
C ALA A 45 13.69 -2.58 -1.49
N PRO A 46 13.25 -1.77 -0.51
CA PRO A 46 11.89 -1.22 -0.52
C PRO A 46 11.65 -0.33 -1.75
N GLN A 47 10.61 -0.64 -2.52
CA GLN A 47 10.24 0.11 -3.73
C GLN A 47 8.98 0.96 -3.53
N SER A 48 7.96 0.42 -2.85
CA SER A 48 6.68 1.08 -2.68
C SER A 48 5.93 0.58 -1.45
N HIS A 49 4.89 1.31 -1.07
CA HIS A 49 3.97 0.95 0.00
C HIS A 49 2.57 1.46 -0.37
N VAL A 50 1.55 0.66 -0.08
CA VAL A 50 0.16 1.01 -0.34
C VAL A 50 -0.69 0.59 0.85
N ASP A 51 -1.60 1.46 1.28
CA ASP A 51 -2.71 1.10 2.17
C ASP A 51 -3.99 0.96 1.34
N LEU A 52 -4.57 -0.25 1.36
CA LEU A 52 -5.76 -0.56 0.57
C LEU A 52 -7.06 -0.01 1.18
N ASP A 53 -7.03 0.42 2.44
CA ASP A 53 -8.14 1.13 3.09
C ASP A 53 -7.99 2.66 2.99
N ASP A 54 -6.76 3.17 2.80
CA ASP A 54 -6.46 4.60 2.61
C ASP A 54 -5.44 4.83 1.47
N PRO A 55 -5.91 4.89 0.21
CA PRO A 55 -5.03 5.10 -0.95
C PRO A 55 -4.29 6.44 -0.97
N ALA A 56 -4.67 7.41 -0.12
CA ALA A 56 -3.99 8.70 -0.01
C ALA A 56 -2.79 8.66 0.95
N TYR A 57 -2.60 7.56 1.69
CA TYR A 57 -1.47 7.39 2.58
C TYR A 57 -0.18 7.09 1.79
N LEU A 58 0.71 8.08 1.74
CA LEU A 58 2.04 7.97 1.13
C LEU A 58 3.09 7.81 2.22
N SER A 59 3.69 6.62 2.36
CA SER A 59 4.66 6.35 3.44
C SER A 59 6.08 6.84 3.12
N PHE A 60 6.47 6.87 1.85
CA PHE A 60 7.79 7.35 1.43
C PHE A 60 7.80 8.88 1.25
N GLU A 61 8.85 9.52 1.76
CA GLU A 61 9.04 10.98 1.67
C GLU A 61 9.01 11.49 0.23
N TYR A 62 9.64 10.78 -0.71
CA TYR A 62 9.66 11.20 -2.11
C TYR A 62 8.26 11.20 -2.72
N GLN A 63 7.42 10.21 -2.37
CA GLN A 63 6.04 10.12 -2.83
C GLN A 63 5.23 11.29 -2.29
N ARG A 64 5.36 11.62 -0.99
CA ARG A 64 4.71 12.81 -0.41
C ARG A 64 5.12 14.09 -1.12
N ARG A 65 6.41 14.27 -1.41
CA ARG A 65 6.90 15.46 -2.14
C ARG A 65 6.31 15.56 -3.54
N ILE A 66 6.22 14.45 -4.27
CA ILE A 66 5.57 14.41 -5.59
C ILE A 66 4.08 14.71 -5.46
N GLY A 67 3.40 14.13 -4.47
CA GLY A 67 1.98 14.40 -4.17
C GLY A 67 1.71 15.89 -3.95
N HIS A 68 2.52 16.55 -3.13
CA HIS A 68 2.39 18.00 -2.92
C HIS A 68 2.55 18.82 -4.20
N VAL A 69 3.44 18.41 -5.13
CA VAL A 69 3.58 19.08 -6.43
C VAL A 69 2.36 18.83 -7.31
N ILE A 70 1.82 17.61 -7.31
CA ILE A 70 0.62 17.23 -8.05
C ILE A 70 -0.62 18.01 -7.56
N ASP A 71 -0.75 18.21 -6.25
CA ASP A 71 -1.86 18.97 -5.64
C ASP A 71 -1.92 20.43 -6.12
N LEU A 72 -0.81 20.97 -6.61
CA LEU A 72 -0.73 22.33 -7.17
C LEU A 72 -1.01 22.37 -8.68
N ALA A 73 -1.10 21.23 -9.37
CA ALA A 73 -1.23 21.17 -10.82
C ALA A 73 -2.68 21.37 -11.32
N ALA A 74 -3.69 21.20 -10.46
CA ALA A 74 -5.09 21.46 -10.77
C ALA A 74 -5.92 21.72 -9.50
N PRO A 75 -7.13 22.32 -9.60
CA PRO A 75 -8.01 22.47 -8.46
C PRO A 75 -8.39 21.11 -7.83
N PRO A 76 -8.68 21.06 -6.52
CA PRO A 76 -9.08 19.82 -5.84
C PRO A 76 -10.24 19.10 -6.55
N GLY A 77 -10.11 17.78 -6.71
CA GLY A 77 -11.09 16.92 -7.37
C GLY A 77 -11.14 17.01 -8.89
N ARG A 78 -10.27 17.82 -9.53
CA ARG A 78 -10.17 17.86 -11.00
C ARG A 78 -9.19 16.80 -11.49
N PRO A 79 -9.59 15.94 -12.46
CA PRO A 79 -8.71 14.91 -12.97
C PRO A 79 -7.52 15.51 -13.71
N LEU A 80 -6.35 14.91 -13.51
CA LEU A 80 -5.13 15.21 -14.23
C LEU A 80 -4.88 14.14 -15.29
N ARG A 81 -4.36 14.55 -16.44
CA ARG A 81 -3.73 13.62 -17.40
C ARG A 81 -2.24 13.58 -17.09
N ALA A 82 -1.74 12.42 -16.73
CA ALA A 82 -0.35 12.22 -16.37
C ALA A 82 0.22 10.99 -17.09
N VAL A 83 1.54 10.99 -17.27
CA VAL A 83 2.31 9.81 -17.69
C VAL A 83 3.24 9.46 -16.53
N HIS A 84 3.17 8.23 -16.07
CA HIS A 84 4.18 7.62 -15.21
C HIS A 84 5.11 6.83 -16.14
N LEU A 85 6.39 7.20 -16.16
CA LEU A 85 7.41 6.61 -17.04
C LEU A 85 8.12 5.44 -16.37
#